data_AF-A0A9D4XA65-F1
#
_entry.id   AF-A0A9D4XA65-F1
#
_cell.length_a   1.000
_cell.length_b   1.000
_cell.length_c   1.000
_cell.angle_alpha   90.00
_cell.angle_beta   90.00
_cell.angle_gamma   90.00
#
_symmetry.space_group_name_H-M   'P 1'
#
loop_
_entity.id
_entity.type
_entity.pdbx_description
1 polymer ?
#
loop_
_entity_poly.entity_id
_entity_poly.type
_entity_poly.pdbx_seq_one_letter_code
_entity_poly.pdbx_strand_id
1 'polypeptide(L)'
;MFVYGSFQHFTDVFDHLPRGRSEELYIPQHLHAQYDELVPALCNGFPDIFPPELYTWEKFLWACELWYSNSMKIMYSDGKLRTCLIPLAGFLNHSLHPHIMHYGKVDPSTNSLKFCLSRPCRSGVECCLSYGNFSSSHFITFYGFLPQGNNPYDVIPLGNIISLFLSIHTYLNSQVTSLAEFNGSLH
;
A
#
# COMPACT_ATOMS: atom_id res chain seq x y z
N MET A 1 15.22 -15.44 -22.20
CA MET A 1 16.32 -14.55 -21.80
C MET A 1 15.70 -13.18 -21.62
N PHE A 2 15.29 -12.84 -20.40
CA PHE A 2 14.47 -11.66 -20.13
C PHE A 2 15.39 -10.48 -19.81
N VAL A 3 15.20 -9.37 -20.53
CA VAL A 3 16.09 -8.21 -20.52
C VAL A 3 15.91 -7.45 -19.19
N TYR A 4 16.98 -7.42 -18.40
CA TYR A 4 17.08 -6.86 -17.05
C TYR A 4 16.76 -5.34 -16.95
N GLY A 5 16.71 -4.62 -18.08
CA GLY A 5 16.55 -3.17 -18.11
C GLY A 5 15.11 -2.67 -18.00
N SER A 6 14.13 -3.40 -18.55
CA SER A 6 12.73 -2.95 -18.63
C SER A 6 11.96 -3.09 -17.32
N PHE A 7 12.45 -3.92 -16.39
CA PHE A 7 11.81 -4.15 -15.09
C PHE A 7 12.15 -3.06 -14.07
N GLN A 8 13.30 -2.38 -14.21
CA GLN A 8 13.73 -1.34 -13.29
C GLN A 8 12.77 -0.14 -13.32
N HIS A 9 12.37 0.31 -14.52
CA HIS A 9 11.36 1.37 -14.68
C HIS A 9 9.97 0.95 -14.19
N PHE A 10 9.58 -0.31 -14.36
CA PHE A 10 8.30 -0.79 -13.81
C PHE A 10 8.33 -0.76 -12.28
N THR A 11 9.42 -1.20 -11.63
CA THR A 11 9.54 -1.11 -10.17
C THR A 11 9.64 0.33 -9.66
N ASP A 12 10.26 1.24 -10.40
CA ASP A 12 10.38 2.66 -10.05
C ASP A 12 8.99 3.34 -10.01
N VAL A 13 8.09 2.97 -10.93
CA VAL A 13 6.68 3.42 -10.94
C VAL A 13 5.98 3.07 -9.61
N PHE A 14 6.24 1.89 -9.05
CA PHE A 14 5.63 1.46 -7.79
C PHE A 14 6.41 1.90 -6.54
N ASP A 15 7.72 2.08 -6.63
CA ASP A 15 8.58 2.46 -5.50
C ASP A 15 8.57 3.97 -5.23
N HIS A 16 8.13 4.80 -6.19
CA HIS A 16 7.99 6.24 -6.04
C HIS A 16 6.59 6.72 -5.65
N LEU A 17 5.59 5.83 -5.54
CA LEU A 17 4.35 6.21 -4.90
C LEU A 17 4.57 6.41 -3.39
N PRO A 18 4.14 7.56 -2.82
CA PRO A 18 4.30 7.81 -1.41
C PRO A 18 3.47 6.81 -0.60
N ARG A 19 4.14 5.88 0.09
CA ARG A 19 3.53 5.04 1.15
C ARG A 19 3.23 5.86 2.43
N GLY A 20 2.89 7.15 2.28
CA GLY A 20 2.82 8.15 3.33
C GLY A 20 1.57 9.03 3.25
N ARG A 21 0.62 8.74 4.15
CA ARG A 21 -0.35 9.58 4.90
C ARG A 21 -1.09 10.81 4.31
N SER A 22 -0.83 11.37 3.13
CA SER A 22 -1.52 12.62 2.69
C SER A 22 -2.37 12.54 1.43
N GLU A 23 -2.45 11.40 0.74
CA GLU A 23 -3.00 11.37 -0.63
C GLU A 23 -4.00 10.24 -0.90
N GLU A 24 -4.78 9.81 0.10
CA GLU A 24 -5.78 8.73 -0.06
C GLU A 24 -6.88 9.06 -1.10
N LEU A 25 -7.16 10.34 -1.36
CA LEU A 25 -8.12 10.78 -2.39
C LEU A 25 -7.53 10.83 -3.81
N TYR A 26 -6.20 10.80 -3.95
CA TYR A 26 -5.50 10.99 -5.23
C TYR A 26 -4.95 9.69 -5.83
N ILE A 27 -5.00 8.57 -5.11
CA ILE A 27 -4.45 7.29 -5.57
C ILE A 27 -5.07 6.85 -6.91
N PRO A 28 -6.41 6.86 -7.10
CA PRO A 28 -6.98 6.43 -8.38
C PRO A 28 -6.59 7.33 -9.56
N GLN A 29 -6.53 8.65 -9.33
CA GLN A 29 -6.17 9.63 -10.37
C GLN A 29 -4.69 9.53 -10.74
N HIS A 30 -3.82 9.33 -9.74
CA HIS A 30 -2.40 9.14 -9.96
C HIS A 30 -2.11 7.84 -10.72
N LEU A 31 -2.76 6.73 -10.35
CA LEU A 31 -2.61 5.45 -11.05
C LEU A 31 -3.11 5.53 -12.49
N HIS A 32 -4.22 6.25 -12.75
CA HIS A 32 -4.69 6.50 -14.11
C HIS A 32 -3.67 7.28 -14.94
N ALA A 33 -3.11 8.35 -14.38
CA ALA A 33 -2.08 9.13 -15.07
C ALA A 33 -0.85 8.27 -15.42
N GLN A 34 -0.39 7.42 -14.50
CA GLN A 34 0.71 6.48 -14.76
C GLN A 34 0.36 5.47 -15.85
N TYR A 35 -0.86 4.93 -15.84
CA TYR A 35 -1.33 4.02 -16.88
C TYR A 35 -1.31 4.70 -18.26
N ASP A 36 -1.89 5.90 -18.37
CA ASP A 36 -2.00 6.65 -19.62
C ASP A 36 -0.63 7.03 -20.19
N GLU A 37 0.36 7.29 -19.32
CA GLU A 37 1.73 7.57 -19.73
C GLU A 37 2.49 6.30 -20.15
N LEU A 38 2.43 5.24 -19.34
CA LEU A 38 3.31 4.08 -19.49
C LEU A 38 2.77 3.05 -20.48
N VAL A 39 1.51 2.65 -20.33
CA VAL A 39 0.98 1.45 -20.99
C VAL A 39 0.86 1.64 -22.50
N PRO A 40 0.31 2.75 -23.02
CA PRO A 40 0.28 2.99 -24.47
C PRO A 40 1.68 3.02 -25.08
N ALA A 41 2.65 3.65 -24.41
CA ALA A 41 4.02 3.74 -24.89
C ALA A 41 4.68 2.35 -25.00
N LEU A 42 4.49 1.50 -24.00
CA LEU A 42 5.02 0.12 -24.01
C LEU A 42 4.34 -0.76 -25.07
N CYS A 43 3.01 -0.71 -25.15
CA CYS A 43 2.26 -1.52 -26.12
C CYS A 43 2.57 -1.13 -27.57
N ASN A 44 2.74 0.17 -27.85
CA ASN A 44 3.09 0.66 -29.18
C ASN A 44 4.57 0.40 -29.53
N GLY A 45 5.48 0.52 -28.55
CA GLY A 45 6.90 0.33 -28.77
C GLY A 45 7.33 -1.15 -28.87
N PHE A 46 6.63 -2.04 -28.17
CA PHE A 46 7.02 -3.45 -28.01
C PHE A 46 5.81 -4.39 -27.99
N PRO A 47 4.99 -4.43 -29.05
CA PRO A 47 3.71 -5.16 -29.06
C PRO A 47 3.86 -6.68 -28.81
N ASP A 48 4.97 -7.30 -29.23
CA ASP A 48 5.23 -8.73 -29.00
C ASP A 48 5.50 -9.07 -27.52
N ILE A 49 5.91 -8.07 -26.73
CA ILE A 49 6.22 -8.21 -25.30
C ILE A 49 5.06 -7.68 -24.45
N PHE A 50 4.38 -6.63 -24.92
CA PHE A 50 3.27 -5.96 -24.24
C PHE A 50 2.00 -5.98 -25.12
N PRO A 51 1.31 -7.12 -25.23
CA PRO A 51 0.09 -7.22 -26.03
C PRO A 51 -1.03 -6.37 -25.39
N PRO A 52 -1.64 -5.40 -26.10
CA PRO A 52 -2.61 -4.47 -25.52
C PRO A 52 -3.75 -5.14 -24.73
N GLU A 53 -4.19 -6.33 -25.16
CA GLU A 53 -5.25 -7.11 -24.52
C GLU A 53 -4.89 -7.61 -23.11
N LEU A 54 -3.60 -7.66 -22.77
CA LEU A 54 -3.11 -8.05 -21.44
C LEU A 54 -2.85 -6.85 -20.51
N TYR A 55 -2.79 -5.64 -21.05
CA TYR A 55 -2.48 -4.43 -20.29
C TYR A 55 -3.67 -3.46 -20.31
N THR A 56 -4.86 -3.96 -19.95
CA THR A 56 -6.04 -3.09 -19.74
C THR A 56 -5.93 -2.35 -18.41
N TRP A 57 -6.70 -1.27 -18.25
CA TRP A 57 -6.76 -0.51 -17.01
C TRP A 57 -7.06 -1.39 -15.79
N GLU A 58 -8.01 -2.32 -15.91
CA GLU A 58 -8.41 -3.20 -14.81
C GLU A 58 -7.27 -4.15 -14.41
N LYS A 59 -6.52 -4.69 -15.40
CA LYS A 59 -5.38 -5.56 -15.14
C LYS A 59 -4.20 -4.80 -14.53
N PHE A 60 -3.99 -3.56 -14.98
CA PHE A 60 -3.00 -2.66 -14.38
C PHE A 60 -3.34 -2.37 -12.92
N LEU A 61 -4.57 -1.94 -12.64
CA LEU A 61 -5.02 -1.67 -11.27
C LEU A 61 -4.88 -2.90 -10.37
N TRP A 62 -5.28 -4.08 -10.86
CA TRP A 62 -5.10 -5.33 -10.13
C TRP A 62 -3.63 -5.64 -9.85
N ALA A 63 -2.73 -5.40 -10.81
CA ALA A 63 -1.30 -5.58 -10.61
C ALA A 63 -0.72 -4.58 -9.58
N CYS A 64 -1.20 -3.34 -9.59
CA CYS A 64 -0.87 -2.33 -8.58
C CYS A 64 -1.28 -2.79 -7.18
N GLU A 65 -2.54 -3.23 -7.02
CA GLU A 65 -3.06 -3.72 -5.74
C GLU A 65 -2.27 -4.92 -5.21
N LEU A 66 -1.97 -5.89 -6.09
CA LEU A 66 -1.11 -7.03 -5.76
C LEU A 66 0.27 -6.56 -5.30
N TRP A 67 0.89 -5.63 -6.02
CA TRP A 67 2.20 -5.10 -5.66
C TRP A 67 2.20 -4.37 -4.32
N TYR A 68 1.22 -3.49 -4.06
CA TYR A 68 1.15 -2.74 -2.81
C TYR A 68 0.93 -3.63 -1.59
N SER A 69 0.10 -4.67 -1.73
CA SER A 69 -0.29 -5.54 -0.62
C SER A 69 0.67 -6.71 -0.37
N ASN A 70 1.44 -7.15 -1.37
CA ASN A 70 2.26 -8.37 -1.28
C ASN A 70 3.75 -8.17 -1.52
N SER A 71 4.20 -7.00 -1.98
CA SER A 71 5.63 -6.77 -2.21
C SER A 71 6.41 -6.57 -0.90
N MET A 72 7.65 -7.05 -0.90
CA MET A 72 8.55 -6.97 0.24
C MET A 72 9.82 -6.19 -0.14
N LYS A 73 10.30 -5.34 0.77
CA LYS A 73 11.59 -4.66 0.62
C LYS A 73 12.72 -5.60 1.05
N ILE A 74 13.58 -5.96 0.12
CA ILE A 74 14.67 -6.91 0.30
C ILE A 74 16.02 -6.22 0.09
N MET A 75 16.91 -6.36 1.06
CA MET A 75 18.30 -5.97 0.99
C MET A 75 19.10 -7.07 0.31
N TYR A 76 19.71 -6.74 -0.83
CA TYR A 76 20.57 -7.64 -1.56
C TYR A 76 22.02 -7.57 -1.05
N SER A 77 22.85 -8.51 -1.50
CA SER A 77 24.26 -8.61 -1.12
C SER A 77 25.09 -7.39 -1.52
N ASP A 78 24.63 -6.63 -2.50
CA ASP A 78 25.22 -5.34 -2.94
C ASP A 78 24.81 -4.16 -2.03
N GLY A 79 24.08 -4.42 -0.95
CA GLY A 79 23.58 -3.41 -0.02
C GLY A 79 22.37 -2.62 -0.54
N LYS A 80 21.92 -2.88 -1.77
CA LYS A 80 20.77 -2.16 -2.35
C LYS A 80 19.47 -2.79 -1.86
N LEU A 81 18.53 -1.91 -1.51
CA LEU A 81 17.16 -2.31 -1.22
C LEU A 81 16.39 -2.39 -2.54
N ARG A 82 15.63 -3.46 -2.72
CA ARG A 82 14.74 -3.64 -3.87
C ARG A 82 13.39 -4.12 -3.37
N THR A 83 12.31 -3.60 -3.94
CA THR A 83 10.97 -4.13 -3.69
C THR A 83 10.70 -5.28 -4.65
N CYS A 84 10.21 -6.41 -4.15
CA CYS A 84 9.90 -7.58 -4.99
C CYS A 84 8.78 -8.42 -4.40
N LEU A 85 8.07 -9.13 -5.27
CA LEU A 85 7.16 -10.20 -4.88
C LEU A 85 7.98 -11.46 -4.56
N ILE A 86 7.79 -12.00 -3.35
CA ILE A 86 8.49 -13.21 -2.91
C ILE A 86 7.51 -14.40 -2.99
N PRO A 87 7.75 -15.37 -3.90
CA PRO A 87 6.94 -16.57 -3.97
C PRO A 87 6.87 -17.27 -2.61
N LEU A 88 5.71 -17.85 -2.28
CA LEU A 88 5.39 -18.50 -1.01
C LEU A 88 5.29 -17.56 0.19
N ALA A 89 6.28 -16.68 0.40
CA ALA A 89 6.28 -15.76 1.53
C ALA A 89 5.20 -14.68 1.42
N GLY A 90 4.81 -14.30 0.20
CA GLY A 90 3.68 -13.41 -0.04
C GLY A 90 2.33 -13.96 0.48
N PHE A 91 2.22 -15.26 0.74
CA PHE A 91 1.01 -15.85 1.31
C PHE A 91 0.98 -15.87 2.85
N LEU A 92 2.06 -15.50 3.52
CA LEU A 92 2.12 -15.51 4.98
C LEU A 92 1.46 -14.25 5.54
N ASN A 93 0.36 -14.42 6.28
CA ASN A 93 -0.38 -13.29 6.83
C ASN A 93 0.37 -12.53 7.93
N HIS A 94 -0.14 -11.33 8.23
CA HIS A 94 0.30 -10.55 9.37
C HIS A 94 -0.36 -10.95 10.70
N SER A 95 0.36 -10.78 11.79
CA SER A 95 -0.18 -10.82 13.15
C SER A 95 0.51 -9.77 14.02
N LEU A 96 -0.19 -9.22 15.01
CA LEU A 96 0.42 -8.40 16.08
C LEU A 96 1.44 -9.18 16.92
N HIS A 97 1.36 -10.51 16.89
CA HIS A 97 2.31 -11.41 17.53
C HIS A 97 2.93 -12.32 16.46
N PRO A 98 3.73 -11.79 15.54
CA PRO A 98 4.23 -12.57 14.40
C PRO A 98 5.21 -13.66 14.83
N HIS A 99 5.35 -14.72 14.03
CA HIS A 99 6.37 -15.75 14.24
C HIS A 99 7.70 -15.35 13.60
N ILE A 100 7.63 -14.66 12.46
CA ILE A 100 8.79 -14.26 11.67
C ILE A 100 8.86 -12.73 11.66
N MET A 101 9.93 -12.18 12.23
CA MET A 101 10.14 -10.72 12.32
C MET A 101 11.33 -10.24 11.49
N HIS A 102 12.31 -11.12 11.26
CA HIS A 102 13.54 -10.80 10.57
C HIS A 102 13.57 -11.56 9.25
N TYR A 103 13.06 -10.88 8.24
CA TYR A 103 13.06 -11.30 6.84
C TYR A 103 13.18 -10.01 6.03
N GLY A 104 13.91 -10.04 4.92
CA GLY A 104 14.23 -8.80 4.20
C GLY A 104 15.70 -8.62 3.86
N LYS A 105 16.53 -9.65 4.03
CA LYS A 105 17.91 -9.63 3.56
C LYS A 105 18.27 -10.97 2.93
N VAL A 106 18.86 -10.92 1.74
CA VAL A 106 19.42 -12.10 1.07
C VAL A 106 20.63 -12.57 1.86
N ASP A 107 20.67 -13.86 2.18
CA ASP A 107 21.87 -14.49 2.71
C ASP A 107 22.90 -14.59 1.58
N PRO A 108 24.07 -13.91 1.67
CA PRO A 108 25.06 -13.92 0.60
C PRO A 108 25.73 -15.28 0.43
N SER A 109 25.73 -16.14 1.45
CA SER A 109 26.38 -17.46 1.40
C SER A 109 25.55 -18.48 0.62
N THR A 110 24.22 -18.43 0.77
CA THR A 110 23.29 -19.39 0.15
C THR A 110 22.47 -18.77 -0.98
N ASN A 111 22.62 -17.47 -1.22
CA ASN A 111 21.82 -16.67 -2.16
C ASN A 111 20.31 -16.90 -1.99
N SER A 112 19.83 -16.89 -0.74
CA SER A 112 18.45 -17.22 -0.40
C SER A 112 17.87 -16.25 0.62
N LEU A 113 16.55 -16.07 0.59
CA LEU A 113 15.82 -15.45 1.70
C LEU A 113 15.50 -16.49 2.76
N LYS A 114 15.78 -16.14 4.02
CA LYS A 114 15.52 -17.00 5.17
C LYS A 114 14.42 -16.39 6.03
N PHE A 115 13.40 -17.17 6.32
CA PHE A 115 12.25 -16.79 7.16
C PHE A 115 12.37 -17.50 8.50
N CYS A 116 13.28 -17.01 9.35
CA CYS A 116 13.56 -17.63 10.63
C CYS A 116 12.46 -17.32 11.65
N LEU A 117 12.06 -18.33 12.41
CA LEU A 117 11.13 -18.17 13.51
C LEU A 117 11.81 -17.44 14.68
N SER A 118 11.25 -16.30 15.07
CA SER A 118 11.59 -15.59 16.32
C SER A 118 10.88 -16.18 17.54
N ARG A 119 9.80 -16.95 17.33
CA ARG A 119 9.08 -17.69 18.38
C ARG A 119 8.51 -19.01 17.84
N PRO A 120 8.24 -20.01 18.70
CA PRO A 120 7.71 -21.29 18.26
C PRO A 120 6.38 -21.17 17.49
N CYS A 121 6.24 -21.96 16.43
CA CYS A 121 4.98 -22.17 15.70
C CYS A 121 4.58 -23.64 15.87
N ARG A 122 3.37 -23.90 16.37
CA ARG A 122 2.86 -25.27 16.59
C ARG A 122 2.30 -25.84 15.29
N SER A 123 2.38 -27.16 15.14
CA SER A 123 1.72 -27.85 14.01
C SER A 123 0.22 -27.57 14.02
N GLY A 124 -0.35 -27.32 12.83
CA GLY A 124 -1.77 -26.98 12.65
C GLY A 124 -2.13 -25.54 13.00
N VAL A 125 -1.17 -24.72 13.46
CA VAL A 125 -1.36 -23.27 13.67
C VAL A 125 -0.75 -22.51 12.50
N GLU A 126 -1.42 -21.45 12.07
CA GLU A 126 -0.92 -20.57 11.03
C GLU A 126 0.39 -19.87 11.44
N CYS A 127 1.37 -19.86 10.53
CA CYS A 127 2.64 -19.18 10.72
C CYS A 127 2.59 -17.76 10.11
N CYS A 128 2.32 -16.75 10.93
CA CYS A 128 2.32 -15.35 10.49
C CYS A 128 3.71 -14.69 10.50
N LEU A 129 3.91 -13.69 9.65
CA LEU A 129 5.09 -12.80 9.65
C LEU A 129 4.71 -11.34 9.96
N SER A 130 5.71 -10.48 10.18
CA SER A 130 5.49 -9.07 10.50
C SER A 130 5.55 -8.15 9.28
N TYR A 131 4.42 -7.74 8.68
CA TYR A 131 4.42 -6.75 7.58
C TYR A 131 5.10 -5.42 7.95
N GLY A 132 5.08 -5.07 9.24
CA GLY A 132 5.71 -3.88 9.78
C GLY A 132 4.93 -3.33 10.97
N ASN A 133 5.46 -2.27 11.56
CA ASN A 133 4.82 -1.56 12.67
C ASN A 133 3.94 -0.45 12.09
N PHE A 134 2.77 -0.83 11.56
CA PHE A 134 1.84 0.08 10.89
C PHE A 134 0.56 0.33 11.68
N SER A 135 -0.08 1.49 11.44
CA SER A 135 -1.37 1.83 12.03
C SER A 135 -2.50 0.98 11.45
N SER A 136 -3.63 0.95 12.15
CA SER A 136 -4.84 0.27 11.69
C SER A 136 -5.32 0.83 10.35
N SER A 137 -5.26 2.15 10.17
CA SER A 137 -5.60 2.80 8.90
C SER A 137 -4.72 2.33 7.74
N HIS A 138 -3.41 2.15 7.98
CA HIS A 138 -2.48 1.67 6.94
C HIS A 138 -2.80 0.23 6.52
N PHE A 139 -3.15 -0.65 7.48
CA PHE A 139 -3.55 -2.02 7.14
C PHE A 139 -4.83 -2.07 6.31
N ILE A 140 -5.82 -1.23 6.63
CA ILE A 140 -7.06 -1.13 5.84
C ILE A 140 -6.75 -0.63 4.43
N THR A 141 -6.00 0.46 4.31
CA THR A 141 -5.74 1.12 3.02
C THR A 141 -4.90 0.27 2.07
N PHE A 142 -3.82 -0.36 2.56
CA PHE A 142 -2.85 -1.04 1.69
C PHE A 142 -2.94 -2.57 1.69
N TYR A 143 -3.59 -3.15 2.69
CA TYR A 143 -3.72 -4.59 2.82
C TYR A 143 -5.17 -5.08 2.91
N GLY A 144 -6.16 -4.18 3.04
CA GLY A 144 -7.58 -4.52 3.03
C GLY A 144 -8.07 -5.26 4.28
N PHE A 145 -7.32 -5.24 5.38
CA PHE A 145 -7.74 -5.87 6.65
C PHE A 145 -7.37 -5.06 7.87
N LEU A 146 -7.94 -5.40 9.03
CA LEU A 146 -7.56 -4.89 10.33
C LEU A 146 -6.93 -6.01 11.16
N PRO A 147 -5.74 -5.84 11.76
CA PRO A 147 -5.13 -6.87 12.58
C PRO A 147 -6.00 -7.18 13.80
N GLN A 148 -6.07 -8.45 14.20
CA GLN A 148 -6.84 -8.86 15.37
C GLN A 148 -6.14 -8.42 16.67
N GLY A 149 -6.89 -7.76 17.55
CA GLY A 149 -6.42 -7.29 18.85
C GLY A 149 -6.18 -5.78 18.90
N ASN A 150 -5.55 -5.32 19.98
CA ASN A 150 -5.23 -3.90 20.14
C ASN A 150 -3.87 -3.60 19.49
N ASN A 151 -3.87 -2.85 18.38
CA ASN A 151 -2.65 -2.50 17.66
C ASN A 151 -1.86 -1.42 18.43
N PRO A 152 -0.66 -1.71 18.97
CA PRO A 152 0.12 -0.73 19.73
C PRO A 152 0.70 0.40 18.87
N TYR A 153 0.66 0.27 17.54
CA TYR A 153 1.18 1.25 16.59
C TYR A 153 0.09 2.13 15.99
N ASP A 154 -1.14 2.04 16.51
CA ASP A 154 -2.24 2.83 15.98
C ASP A 154 -2.02 4.32 16.24
N VAL A 155 -2.37 5.14 15.26
CA VAL A 155 -2.20 6.60 15.34
C VAL A 155 -3.44 7.30 14.81
N ILE A 156 -3.88 8.34 15.51
CA ILE A 156 -4.95 9.22 15.05
C ILE A 156 -4.31 10.52 14.55
N PRO A 157 -4.27 10.78 13.23
CA PRO A 157 -3.71 12.01 12.70
C PRO A 157 -4.59 13.21 13.10
N LEU A 158 -4.02 14.15 13.86
CA LEU A 158 -4.73 15.34 14.37
C LEU A 158 -5.20 16.30 13.26
N GLY A 159 -4.61 16.26 12.06
CA GLY A 159 -5.05 17.08 10.92
C GLY A 159 -6.52 16.85 10.54
N ASN A 160 -6.98 15.59 10.66
CA ASN A 160 -8.38 15.22 10.39
C ASN A 160 -9.32 15.69 11.50
N ILE A 161 -8.82 15.84 12.74
CA ILE A 161 -9.61 16.36 13.86
C ILE A 161 -9.86 17.85 13.70
N ILE A 162 -8.84 18.64 13.31
CA ILE A 162 -9.01 20.08 13.08
C ILE A 162 -9.97 20.31 11.90
N SER A 163 -9.81 19.56 10.80
CA SER A 163 -10.74 19.63 9.67
C SER A 163 -12.17 19.27 10.07
N LEU A 164 -12.37 18.18 10.82
CA LEU A 164 -13.69 17.80 11.33
C LEU A 164 -14.27 18.87 12.27
N PHE A 165 -13.46 19.47 13.14
CA PHE A 165 -13.89 20.52 14.06
C PHE A 165 -14.30 21.79 13.30
N LEU A 166 -13.54 22.16 12.27
CA LEU A 166 -13.87 23.28 11.38
C LEU A 166 -15.14 23.00 10.57
N SER A 167 -15.33 21.77 10.08
CA SER A 167 -16.55 21.37 9.38
C SER A 167 -17.78 21.40 10.29
N ILE A 168 -17.67 20.89 11.51
CA ILE A 168 -18.75 20.97 12.51
C ILE A 168 -19.04 22.43 12.87
N HIS A 169 -18.01 23.25 13.09
CA HIS A 169 -18.18 24.65 13.43
C HIS A 169 -18.85 25.43 12.29
N THR A 170 -18.43 25.19 11.04
CA THR A 170 -19.03 25.81 9.84
C THR A 170 -20.48 25.39 9.67
N TYR A 171 -20.78 24.10 9.84
CA TYR A 171 -22.14 23.58 9.78
C TYR A 171 -23.04 24.19 10.84
N LEU A 172 -22.61 24.21 12.12
CA LEU A 172 -23.38 24.82 13.20
C LEU A 172 -23.62 26.31 12.97
N ASN A 173 -22.61 27.04 12.49
CA ASN A 173 -22.78 28.46 12.15
C ASN A 173 -23.77 28.67 11.00
N SER A 174 -23.76 27.81 9.97
CA SER A 174 -24.75 27.91 8.87
C SER A 174 -26.19 27.70 9.34
N GLN A 175 -26.41 26.80 10.32
CA GLN A 175 -27.74 26.58 10.91
C GLN A 175 -28.21 27.78 11.74
N VAL A 176 -27.29 28.45 12.45
CA VAL A 176 -27.60 29.67 13.20
C VAL A 176 -27.94 30.82 12.26
N THR A 177 -27.20 31.00 11.17
CA THR A 177 -27.49 32.03 10.15
C THR A 177 -28.85 31.79 9.49
N SER A 178 -29.18 30.54 9.11
CA SER A 178 -30.49 30.24 8.52
C SER A 178 -31.67 30.48 9.48
N LEU A 179 -31.48 30.25 10.78
CA LEU A 179 -32.48 30.56 11.80
C LEU A 179 -32.66 32.07 12.01
N ALA A 180 -31.59 32.86 11.90
CA ALA A 180 -31.66 34.32 11.98
C ALA A 180 -32.37 34.94 10.75
N GLU A 181 -32.13 34.42 9.55
CA GLU A 181 -32.80 34.85 8.31
C GLU A 181 -34.30 34.49 8.30
N PHE A 182 -34.66 33.33 8.86
CA PHE A 182 -36.05 32.92 9.03
C PHE A 182 -36.82 33.85 9.99
N ASN A 183 -36.19 34.27 11.09
CA ASN A 183 -36.82 35.20 12.05
C ASN A 183 -36.84 36.66 11.56
N GLY A 184 -35.92 37.06 10.67
CA GLY A 184 -35.91 38.39 10.04
C GLY A 184 -36.97 38.60 8.96
N SER A 185 -37.60 37.52 8.47
CA SER A 185 -38.65 37.56 7.43
C SER A 185 -40.08 37.61 8.01
N LEU A 186 -40.22 37.68 9.33
CA LEU A 186 -41.51 37.71 10.06
C LEU A 186 -41.91 39.12 10.55
N HIS A 187 -41.28 40.17 10.02
CA HIS A 187 -41.60 41.58 10.33
C HIS A 187 -42.01 42.38 9.09
#